data_AF-A0A0B1TU10-F1
#
_entry.id   AF-A0A0B1TU10-F1
#
_cell.length_a   1.000
_cell.length_b   1.000
_cell.length_c   1.000
_cell.angle_alpha   90.00
_cell.angle_beta   90.00
_cell.angle_gamma   90.00
#
_symmetry.space_group_name_H-M   'P 1'
#
loop_
_entity.id
_entity.type
_entity.pdbx_description
1 polymer ?
#
loop_
_entity_poly.entity_id
_entity_poly.type
_entity_poly.pdbx_seq_one_letter_code
_entity_poly.pdbx_strand_id
1 'polypeptide(L)' 'MGLSIGSTNGCFDLLHQGHTTMLAKARCECDRLTVGLNSDASIRRLKGPLRPV' A
#
# COMPACT_ATOMS: atom_id res chain seq x y z
N MET A 1 24.38 10.19 -10.20
CA MET A 1 23.57 9.96 -8.97
C MET A 1 22.52 8.91 -9.29
N GLY A 2 22.28 7.96 -8.39
CA GLY A 2 21.26 6.92 -8.56
C GLY A 2 19.86 7.43 -8.19
N LEU A 3 18.83 6.67 -8.58
CA LEU A 3 17.44 6.94 -8.23
C LEU A 3 17.12 6.34 -6.86
N SER A 4 16.43 7.09 -6.00
CA SER A 4 15.89 6.56 -4.74
C SER A 4 14.53 5.90 -4.98
N ILE A 5 14.37 4.67 -4.46
CA ILE A 5 13.14 3.89 -4.61
C ILE A 5 12.53 3.70 -3.23
N GLY A 6 11.37 4.33 -3.01
CA GLY A 6 10.53 4.10 -1.84
C GLY A 6 9.64 2.88 -2.05
N SER A 7 9.36 2.16 -0.98
CA SER A 7 8.45 1.02 -1.02
C SER A 7 7.49 1.04 0.16
N THR A 8 6.23 0.74 -0.09
CA THR A 8 5.24 0.47 0.95
C THR A 8 4.34 -0.68 0.52
N ASN A 9 3.59 -1.27 1.45
CA ASN A 9 2.64 -2.35 1.15
C ASN A 9 1.37 -2.21 1.99
N GLY A 10 0.29 -2.79 1.49
CA GLY A 10 -0.97 -2.77 2.21
C GLY A 10 -2.10 -3.49 1.48
N CYS A 11 -3.19 -3.68 2.20
CA CYS A 11 -4.41 -4.28 1.68
C CYS A 11 -5.15 -3.35 0.72
N PHE A 12 -5.22 -2.05 1.06
CA PHE A 12 -5.92 -0.99 0.32
C PHE A 12 -7.36 -1.33 -0.14
N ASP A 13 -8.03 -2.22 0.61
CA ASP A 13 -9.37 -2.77 0.38
C ASP A 13 -10.39 -1.72 -0.03
N LEU A 14 -10.67 -0.77 0.89
CA LEU A 14 -11.45 0.42 0.61
C LEU A 14 -10.51 1.61 0.64
N LEU A 15 -10.29 2.22 -0.53
CA LEU A 15 -9.52 3.45 -0.62
C LEU A 15 -10.31 4.61 0.01
N HIS A 16 -9.62 5.39 0.83
CA HIS A 16 -10.15 6.60 1.43
C HIS A 16 -9.03 7.63 1.59
N GLN A 17 -9.38 8.84 2.00
CA GLN A 17 -8.46 9.98 2.09
C GLN A 17 -7.19 9.71 2.91
N GLY A 18 -7.27 8.82 3.91
CA GLY A 18 -6.11 8.43 4.71
C GLY A 18 -5.03 7.75 3.87
N HIS A 19 -5.41 6.79 3.01
CA HIS A 19 -4.48 6.10 2.11
C HIS A 19 -3.90 7.04 1.07
N THR A 20 -4.72 7.88 0.44
CA THR A 20 -4.24 8.81 -0.60
C THR A 20 -3.26 9.84 -0.01
N THR A 21 -3.56 10.35 1.19
CA THR A 21 -2.66 11.27 1.91
C THR A 21 -1.34 10.59 2.28
N MET A 22 -1.40 9.35 2.78
CA MET A 22 -0.21 8.57 3.12
C MET A 22 0.66 8.31 1.88
N LEU A 23 0.07 7.83 0.78
CA LEU A 23 0.79 7.52 -0.46
C LEU A 23 1.38 8.78 -1.11
N ALA A 24 0.66 9.91 -1.06
CA ALA A 24 1.17 11.19 -1.53
C ALA A 24 2.40 11.65 -0.74
N LYS A 25 2.37 11.53 0.59
CA LYS A 25 3.53 11.83 1.45
C LYS A 25 4.71 10.91 1.13
N ALA A 26 4.48 9.59 1.06
CA ALA A 26 5.53 8.62 0.73
C ALA A 26 6.13 8.86 -0.67
N ARG A 27 5.33 9.31 -1.64
CA ARG A 27 5.82 9.68 -2.97
C ARG A 27 6.77 10.88 -2.93
N CYS A 28 6.59 11.83 -2.03
CA CYS A 28 7.49 12.98 -1.90
C CYS A 28 8.88 12.62 -1.35
N GLU A 29 9.05 11.45 -0.75
CA GLU A 29 10.31 11.02 -0.11
C GLU A 29 11.22 10.21 -1.05
N CYS A 30 10.80 9.95 -2.29
CA CYS A 30 11.56 9.14 -3.23
C CYS A 30 11.41 9.58 -4.69
N ASP A 31 12.30 9.13 -5.58
CA ASP A 31 12.15 9.36 -7.02
C ASP A 31 11.06 8.46 -7.61
N ARG A 32 10.93 7.24 -7.09
CA ARG A 32 9.91 6.25 -7.46
C ARG A 32 9.34 5.57 -6.23
N LEU A 33 8.01 5.52 -6.13
CA LEU A 33 7.31 4.77 -5.10
C LEU A 33 6.74 3.47 -5.68
N THR A 34 7.09 2.34 -5.09
CA THR A 34 6.47 1.04 -5.37
C THR A 34 5.48 0.68 -4.26
N VAL A 35 4.28 0.25 -4.63
CA VAL A 35 3.23 -0.17 -3.69
C VAL A 35 2.92 -1.64 -3.89
N GLY A 36 3.21 -2.46 -2.88
CA GLY A 36 2.82 -3.87 -2.88
C GLY A 36 1.38 -4.04 -2.39
N LEU A 37 0.52 -4.65 -3.21
CA LEU A 37 -0.82 -5.05 -2.80
C LEU A 37 -0.77 -6.45 -2.19
N ASN A 38 -1.26 -6.59 -0.96
CA ASN A 38 -1.36 -7.91 -0.35
C ASN A 38 -2.40 -8.76 -1.10
N SER A 39 -2.09 -10.04 -1.32
CA SER A 39 -3.06 -10.96 -1.90
C SER A 39 -4.24 -11.20 -0.96
N ASP A 40 -5.42 -11.45 -1.52
CA ASP A 40 -6.60 -11.77 -0.73
C ASP A 40 -6.38 -12.97 0.20
N ALA A 41 -5.58 -13.96 -0.23
CA ALA A 41 -5.25 -15.10 0.62
C ALA A 41 -4.48 -14.67 1.89
N SER A 42 -3.54 -13.74 1.76
CA SER A 42 -2.82 -13.18 2.92
C SER A 42 -3.75 -12.35 3.81
N ILE A 43 -4.65 -11.58 3.21
CA ILE A 43 -5.60 -10.73 3.94
C ILE A 43 -6.67 -11.57 4.64
N ARG A 44 -7.24 -12.59 3.99
CA ARG A 44 -8.18 -13.54 4.61
C ARG A 44 -7.56 -14.25 5.81
N ARG A 45 -6.30 -14.66 5.70
CA ARG A 45 -5.56 -15.29 6.81
C ARG A 45 -5.36 -14.35 8.00
N LEU A 46 -5.18 -13.05 7.73
CA LEU A 46 -4.91 -12.04 8.76
C LEU A 46 -6.19 -11.43 9.37
N LYS A 47 -7.19 -11.14 8.54
CA LYS A 47 -8.38 -10.33 8.89
C LYS A 47 -9.69 -11.13 8.87
N GLY A 48 -9.63 -12.42 8.53
CA GLY A 48 -10.79 -13.31 8.45
C GLY A 48 -11.41 -13.41 7.06
N PRO A 49 -12.34 -14.37 6.86
CA PRO A 49 -12.85 -14.75 5.54
C PRO A 49 -13.66 -13.66 4.83
N LEU A 50 -14.17 -12.67 5.57
CA LEU A 50 -14.96 -11.55 5.04
C LEU A 50 -14.11 -10.36 4.55
N ARG A 51 -12.78 -10.52 4.46
CA ARG A 51 -11.84 -9.49 3.99
C ARG A 51 -10.84 -10.08 2.99
N PRO A 52 -10.43 -9.36 1.93
CA PRO A 52 -10.89 -8.03 1.52
C PRO A 52 -12.38 -8.04 1.09
N VAL A 53 -13.00 -6.86 1.03
CA VAL A 53 -14.43 -6.62 0.73
C VAL A 53 -14.66 -6.46 -0.77
#